data_AF-A0A369JHZ8-F1
#
_entry.id   AF-A0A369JHZ8-F1
#
_cell.length_a   1.000
_cell.length_b   1.000
_cell.length_c   1.000
_cell.angle_alpha   90.00
_cell.angle_beta   90.00
_cell.angle_gamma   90.00
#
_symmetry.space_group_name_H-M   'P 1'
#
loop_
_entity.id
_entity.type
_entity.pdbx_description
1 polymer ?
#
loop_
_entity_poly.entity_id
_entity_poly.type
_entity_poly.pdbx_seq_one_letter_code
_entity_poly.pdbx_strand_id
1 'polypeptide(L)'
;MTADLTKLVPPKTLTHEDKATVFDHFFCRLASYRNTLELYSDAEYTMSSLPEERRARRRDQHQEEVARWAHSLVEKAWIVCKESEGDCPKLDKYADTSIAGLPSLPPTEDLTKVLNTILFLDIVASKQYSARTRTFLSTFGSLDEPTIVATLKNPERAIGEAEKQIEEAREVHAERGKVLRVMGMGFGAVAGGVLIGVTGGLAAPLVGAGVTTLLGWLGVGGTIVGLLASGLAGSSVVCGALFGVYGAQSTANMVERHTREVRDLAVVPVRDIKENETLGVRLCVSGWLSSREDVTAPWTVCGGDDTFALQWEVEVLEQLSNALVTLVKSHAIKYVKMQVIRRTILASLMSSLAPIAWLKIGQIIDNPWMNARARAVKAGAVLGDLLANHVFGNRPLTLTGYSLGSLVIFEALKYLASLPPANTTHLVQDVFLFGTPTPADMSTWASVRRLVSGRLVNGYSSNDYILAVLSRASDANWNVAGLQPIDVMGVENILCEGVDGHTMWRGMIGKCLRDCQAPGIISDEVELQLKIVPAEILAMEESEKSSREQSPGETGGEQK
;
A
#
# COMPACT_ATOMS: atom_id res chain seq x y z
N MET A 1 -6.57 15.25 15.33
CA MET A 1 -5.66 14.19 15.84
C MET A 1 -5.08 14.64 17.18
N THR A 2 -4.98 13.76 18.18
CA THR A 2 -4.36 14.07 19.50
C THR A 2 -2.88 13.71 19.46
N ALA A 3 -1.99 14.68 19.68
CA ALA A 3 -0.57 14.42 19.82
C ALA A 3 -0.30 14.05 21.27
N ASP A 4 -0.13 12.76 21.57
CA ASP A 4 0.00 12.23 22.93
C ASP A 4 1.16 11.23 23.02
N LEU A 5 2.22 11.60 23.74
CA LEU A 5 3.42 10.78 23.87
C LEU A 5 3.17 9.48 24.65
N THR A 6 2.15 9.42 25.51
CA THR A 6 1.85 8.21 26.31
C THR A 6 1.41 7.03 25.45
N LYS A 7 0.87 7.29 24.26
CA LYS A 7 0.47 6.28 23.26
C LYS A 7 1.63 5.73 22.43
N LEU A 8 2.81 6.36 22.52
CA LEU A 8 4.04 5.95 21.80
C LEU A 8 5.08 5.30 22.73
N VAL A 9 4.67 4.98 23.95
CA VAL A 9 5.52 4.44 25.00
C VAL A 9 5.01 3.06 25.41
N PRO A 10 5.89 2.06 25.61
CA PRO A 10 5.47 0.75 26.10
C PRO A 10 4.74 0.86 27.45
N PRO A 11 3.62 0.16 27.63
CA PRO A 11 2.88 0.17 28.89
C PRO A 11 3.73 -0.29 30.08
N LYS A 12 3.59 0.38 31.22
CA LYS A 12 4.16 -0.09 32.50
C LYS A 12 3.58 -1.42 32.99
N THR A 13 2.41 -1.78 32.49
CA THR A 13 1.68 -3.00 32.87
C THR A 13 2.30 -4.25 32.28
N LEU A 14 3.11 -4.13 31.20
CA LEU A 14 3.79 -5.27 30.59
C LEU A 14 4.92 -5.76 31.50
N THR A 15 4.85 -7.05 31.86
CA THR A 15 5.91 -7.72 32.61
C THR A 15 7.14 -7.94 31.73
N HIS A 16 8.28 -8.27 32.36
CA HIS A 16 9.47 -8.68 31.60
C HIS A 16 9.22 -9.94 30.74
N GLU A 17 8.33 -10.84 31.18
CA GLU A 17 7.94 -12.04 30.44
C GLU A 17 7.06 -11.70 29.24
N ASP A 18 6.14 -10.73 29.38
CA ASP A 18 5.33 -10.26 28.26
C ASP A 18 6.21 -9.61 27.19
N LYS A 19 7.13 -8.72 27.59
CA LYS A 19 8.08 -8.09 26.66
C LYS A 19 8.98 -9.12 25.99
N ALA A 20 9.42 -10.16 26.71
CA ALA A 20 10.18 -11.27 26.14
C ALA A 20 9.37 -12.02 25.07
N THR A 21 8.12 -12.36 25.40
CA THR A 21 7.19 -13.04 24.48
C THR A 21 6.96 -12.22 23.21
N VAL A 22 6.75 -10.91 23.33
CA VAL A 22 6.62 -10.01 22.18
C VAL A 22 7.86 -10.04 21.30
N PHE A 23 9.05 -9.99 21.90
CA PHE A 23 10.30 -10.06 21.15
C PHE A 23 10.47 -11.40 20.43
N ASP A 24 10.17 -12.53 21.06
CA ASP A 24 10.35 -13.85 20.45
C ASP A 24 9.41 -14.03 19.24
N HIS A 25 8.15 -13.59 19.36
CA HIS A 25 7.22 -13.53 18.21
C HIS A 25 7.71 -12.57 17.13
N PHE A 26 8.22 -11.40 17.51
CA PHE A 26 8.79 -10.42 16.59
C PHE A 26 9.95 -11.02 15.78
N PHE A 27 10.91 -11.62 16.47
CA PHE A 27 12.10 -12.20 15.88
C PHE A 27 11.75 -13.34 14.91
N CYS A 28 10.92 -14.29 15.33
CA CYS A 28 10.55 -15.45 14.50
C CYS A 28 9.75 -15.04 13.27
N ARG A 29 8.78 -14.13 13.43
CA ARG A 29 7.98 -13.62 12.29
C ARG A 29 8.85 -12.79 11.34
N LEU A 30 9.79 -12.00 11.84
CA LEU A 30 10.69 -11.20 11.01
C LEU A 30 11.66 -12.11 10.24
N ALA A 31 12.17 -13.17 10.85
CA ALA A 31 12.95 -14.20 10.17
C ALA A 31 12.14 -14.85 9.03
N SER A 32 10.88 -15.22 9.29
CA SER A 32 9.99 -15.80 8.27
C SER A 32 9.70 -14.81 7.13
N TYR A 33 9.46 -13.54 7.45
CA TYR A 33 9.21 -12.50 6.45
C TYR A 33 10.45 -12.21 5.61
N ARG A 34 11.63 -12.11 6.23
CA ARG A 34 12.92 -11.99 5.54
C ARG A 34 13.14 -13.14 4.55
N ASN A 35 12.94 -14.38 4.98
CA ASN A 35 13.08 -15.56 4.12
C ASN A 35 12.14 -15.50 2.90
N THR A 36 10.92 -14.98 3.09
CA THR A 36 9.96 -14.79 1.99
C THR A 36 10.47 -13.78 0.95
N LEU A 37 11.07 -12.68 1.39
CA LEU A 37 11.67 -11.69 0.48
C LEU A 37 12.88 -12.27 -0.27
N GLU A 38 13.72 -13.07 0.40
CA GLU A 38 14.85 -13.76 -0.22
C GLU A 38 14.36 -14.73 -1.32
N LEU A 39 13.30 -15.50 -1.06
CA LEU A 39 12.68 -16.39 -2.05
C LEU A 39 12.21 -15.65 -3.31
N TYR A 40 11.67 -14.43 -3.19
CA TYR A 40 11.30 -13.63 -4.36
C TYR A 40 12.52 -13.23 -5.20
N SER A 41 13.64 -12.93 -4.56
CA SER A 41 14.89 -12.63 -5.27
C SER A 41 15.49 -13.87 -5.96
N ASP A 42 15.35 -15.06 -5.36
CA ASP A 42 15.76 -16.32 -5.96
C ASP A 42 14.87 -16.73 -7.14
N ALA A 43 13.56 -16.46 -7.03
CA ALA A 43 12.61 -16.65 -8.12
C ALA A 43 12.98 -15.76 -9.33
N GLU A 44 13.27 -14.47 -9.11
CA GLU A 44 13.77 -13.59 -10.16
C GLU A 44 15.08 -14.12 -10.75
N TYR A 45 16.05 -14.51 -9.92
CA TYR A 45 17.33 -15.05 -10.38
C TYR A 45 17.13 -16.24 -11.34
N THR A 46 16.21 -17.15 -10.99
CA THR A 46 15.94 -18.36 -11.77
C THR A 46 15.24 -18.04 -13.09
N MET A 47 14.29 -17.10 -13.09
CA MET A 47 13.48 -16.76 -14.26
C MET A 47 14.14 -15.71 -15.18
N SER A 48 15.16 -14.99 -14.68
CA SER A 48 15.79 -13.89 -15.42
C SER A 48 16.59 -14.38 -16.62
N SER A 49 16.37 -13.71 -17.76
CA SER A 49 17.16 -13.86 -18.99
C SER A 49 18.48 -13.07 -18.98
N LEU A 50 18.78 -12.34 -17.90
CA LEU A 50 20.04 -11.60 -17.78
C LEU A 50 21.25 -12.54 -17.66
N PRO A 51 22.45 -12.08 -18.05
CA PRO A 51 23.69 -12.82 -17.81
C PRO A 51 23.84 -13.20 -16.34
N GLU A 52 24.39 -14.39 -16.08
CA GLU A 52 24.46 -14.99 -14.74
C GLU A 52 25.07 -14.05 -13.69
N GLU A 53 26.17 -13.39 -14.03
CA GLU A 53 26.85 -12.42 -13.16
C GLU A 53 25.92 -11.26 -12.74
N ARG A 54 25.11 -10.75 -13.68
CA ARG A 54 24.19 -9.63 -13.40
C ARG A 54 23.03 -10.05 -12.52
N ARG A 55 22.43 -11.21 -12.79
CA ARG A 55 21.32 -11.73 -11.95
C ARG A 55 21.81 -12.16 -10.57
N ALA A 56 23.00 -12.76 -10.46
CA ALA A 56 23.63 -13.08 -9.18
C ALA A 56 23.88 -11.82 -8.35
N ARG A 57 24.54 -10.82 -8.95
CA ARG A 57 24.80 -9.53 -8.29
C ARG A 57 23.52 -8.86 -7.79
N ARG A 58 22.45 -8.86 -8.59
CA ARG A 58 21.17 -8.26 -8.19
C ARG A 58 20.54 -8.99 -7.01
N ARG A 59 20.51 -10.32 -7.04
CA ARG A 59 20.03 -11.14 -5.93
C ARG A 59 20.82 -10.84 -4.67
N ASP A 60 22.15 -10.91 -4.73
CA ASP A 60 23.02 -10.73 -3.57
C ASP A 60 22.86 -9.33 -2.97
N GLN A 61 22.79 -8.28 -3.81
CA GLN A 61 22.50 -6.92 -3.36
C GLN A 61 21.13 -6.82 -2.69
N HIS A 62 20.10 -7.44 -3.24
CA HIS A 62 18.77 -7.41 -2.63
C HIS A 62 18.76 -8.11 -1.26
N GLN A 63 19.38 -9.28 -1.16
CA GLN A 63 19.49 -10.03 0.09
C GLN A 63 20.29 -9.26 1.14
N GLU A 64 21.36 -8.56 0.75
CA GLU A 64 22.12 -7.69 1.66
C GLU A 64 21.26 -6.52 2.19
N GLU A 65 20.49 -5.86 1.32
CA GLU A 65 19.57 -4.79 1.72
C GLU A 65 18.44 -5.27 2.63
N VAL A 66 17.97 -6.50 2.43
CA VAL A 66 16.96 -7.15 3.27
C VAL A 66 17.56 -7.51 4.64
N ALA A 67 18.76 -8.10 4.67
CA ALA A 67 19.45 -8.43 5.90
C ALA A 67 19.76 -7.18 6.73
N ARG A 68 20.26 -6.11 6.10
CA ARG A 68 20.60 -4.85 6.80
C ARG A 68 19.36 -4.21 7.43
N TRP A 69 18.26 -4.14 6.69
CA TRP A 69 16.99 -3.63 7.19
C TRP A 69 16.46 -4.47 8.35
N ALA A 70 16.41 -5.80 8.18
CA ALA A 70 15.86 -6.69 9.19
C ALA A 70 16.69 -6.63 10.49
N HIS A 71 18.03 -6.55 10.38
CA HIS A 71 18.91 -6.40 11.54
C HIS A 71 18.64 -5.10 12.30
N SER A 72 18.58 -3.96 11.60
CA SER A 72 18.23 -2.66 12.19
C SER A 72 16.89 -2.71 12.92
N LEU A 73 15.89 -3.37 12.33
CA LEU A 73 14.56 -3.46 12.92
C LEU A 73 14.52 -4.38 14.16
N VAL A 74 15.25 -5.51 14.14
CA VAL A 74 15.43 -6.37 15.33
C VAL A 74 16.12 -5.62 16.45
N GLU A 75 17.14 -4.82 16.17
CA GLU A 75 17.81 -4.00 17.20
C GLU A 75 16.83 -3.02 17.87
N LYS A 76 15.93 -2.38 17.11
CA LYS A 76 14.89 -1.52 17.71
C LYS A 76 13.93 -2.33 18.58
N ALA A 77 13.48 -3.48 18.12
CA ALA A 77 12.64 -4.38 18.91
C ALA A 77 13.33 -4.86 20.19
N TRP A 78 14.62 -5.19 20.12
CA TRP A 78 15.43 -5.60 21.26
C TRP A 78 15.54 -4.47 22.30
N ILE A 79 15.85 -3.25 21.85
CA ILE A 79 15.92 -2.07 22.73
C ILE A 79 14.58 -1.86 23.45
N VAL A 80 13.46 -1.98 22.75
CA VAL A 80 12.12 -1.75 23.31
C VAL A 80 11.69 -2.86 24.28
N CYS A 81 11.99 -4.13 23.95
CA CYS A 81 11.49 -5.28 24.72
C CYS A 81 12.44 -5.73 25.84
N LYS A 82 13.74 -5.55 25.67
CA LYS A 82 14.78 -6.04 26.59
C LYS A 82 15.64 -4.95 27.20
N GLU A 83 15.38 -3.68 26.87
CA GLU A 83 16.07 -2.52 27.44
C GLU A 83 17.61 -2.58 27.30
N SER A 84 18.11 -3.31 26.29
CA SER A 84 19.54 -3.58 26.05
C SER A 84 20.23 -4.49 27.08
N GLU A 85 19.47 -5.33 27.79
CA GLU A 85 20.05 -6.39 28.62
C GLU A 85 20.70 -7.47 27.74
N GLY A 86 22.02 -7.42 27.61
CA GLY A 86 22.80 -8.36 26.80
C GLY A 86 22.80 -8.03 25.31
N ASP A 87 23.46 -8.91 24.54
CA ASP A 87 23.63 -8.72 23.10
C ASP A 87 22.36 -9.08 22.33
N CYS A 88 21.99 -8.22 21.38
CA CYS A 88 20.88 -8.46 20.47
C CYS A 88 21.14 -9.74 19.64
N PRO A 89 20.20 -10.70 19.60
CA PRO A 89 20.40 -11.93 18.84
C PRO A 89 20.52 -11.64 17.34
N LYS A 90 21.45 -12.34 16.68
CA LYS A 90 21.70 -12.15 15.26
C LYS A 90 20.60 -12.82 14.44
N LEU A 91 19.90 -12.04 13.62
CA LEU A 91 18.95 -12.54 12.63
C LEU A 91 19.68 -13.11 11.40
N ASP A 92 20.29 -14.28 11.54
CA ASP A 92 20.97 -14.98 10.43
C ASP A 92 20.07 -15.96 9.67
N LYS A 93 20.60 -16.58 8.61
CA LYS A 93 19.86 -17.51 7.74
C LYS A 93 19.31 -18.77 8.45
N TYR A 94 19.81 -19.07 9.66
CA TYR A 94 19.37 -20.20 10.48
C TYR A 94 18.50 -19.76 11.67
N ALA A 95 18.16 -18.48 11.75
CA ALA A 95 17.22 -17.95 12.74
C ALA A 95 15.90 -18.74 12.69
N ASP A 96 15.39 -19.09 13.89
CA ASP A 96 14.13 -19.80 14.01
C ASP A 96 12.99 -18.94 13.46
N THR A 97 12.08 -19.58 12.72
CA THR A 97 10.87 -18.96 12.16
C THR A 97 9.60 -19.50 12.83
N SER A 98 9.73 -20.50 13.70
CA SER A 98 8.61 -21.14 14.35
C SER A 98 8.06 -20.29 15.48
N ILE A 99 6.76 -20.00 15.42
CA ILE A 99 6.01 -19.44 16.55
C ILE A 99 5.34 -20.54 17.40
N ALA A 100 5.51 -21.81 17.03
CA ALA A 100 4.88 -22.92 17.72
C ALA A 100 5.47 -23.09 19.12
N GLY A 101 4.60 -23.13 20.13
CA GLY A 101 5.01 -23.27 21.53
C GLY A 101 5.38 -21.94 22.22
N LEU A 102 5.39 -20.81 21.50
CA LEU A 102 5.51 -19.51 22.14
C LEU A 102 4.25 -19.17 22.94
N PRO A 103 4.37 -18.46 24.09
CA PRO A 103 3.22 -17.94 24.82
C PRO A 103 2.37 -17.00 23.96
N SER A 104 1.11 -16.79 24.34
CA SER A 104 0.23 -15.85 23.65
C SER A 104 0.74 -14.42 23.78
N LEU A 105 0.62 -13.64 22.71
CA LEU A 105 0.90 -12.22 22.73
C LEU A 105 0.01 -11.49 23.76
N PRO A 106 0.51 -10.38 24.35
CA PRO A 106 -0.27 -9.54 25.25
C PRO A 106 -1.47 -8.90 24.52
N PRO A 107 -2.41 -8.27 25.26
CA PRO A 107 -3.57 -7.59 24.67
C PRO A 107 -3.18 -6.63 23.54
N THR A 108 -4.03 -6.53 22.52
CA THR A 108 -3.76 -5.76 21.29
C THR A 108 -3.39 -4.31 21.58
N GLU A 109 -4.01 -3.66 22.57
CA GLU A 109 -3.69 -2.28 22.93
C GLU A 109 -2.24 -2.09 23.40
N ASP A 110 -1.76 -3.02 24.23
CA ASP A 110 -0.40 -2.99 24.77
C ASP A 110 0.62 -3.36 23.68
N LEU A 111 0.28 -4.34 22.85
CA LEU A 111 1.10 -4.72 21.69
C LEU A 111 1.23 -3.55 20.69
N THR A 112 0.13 -2.86 20.37
CA THR A 112 0.15 -1.70 19.46
C THR A 112 1.07 -0.60 19.98
N LYS A 113 1.06 -0.30 21.29
CA LYS A 113 1.99 0.68 21.88
C LYS A 113 3.45 0.27 21.72
N VAL A 114 3.78 -1.00 21.97
CA VAL A 114 5.14 -1.53 21.76
C VAL A 114 5.57 -1.41 20.30
N LEU A 115 4.71 -1.80 19.35
CA LEU A 115 4.99 -1.72 17.91
C LEU A 115 5.12 -0.27 17.44
N ASN A 116 4.30 0.65 17.95
CA ASN A 116 4.40 2.08 17.67
C ASN A 116 5.72 2.66 18.17
N THR A 117 6.20 2.24 19.36
CA THR A 117 7.52 2.65 19.85
C THR A 117 8.64 2.15 18.92
N ILE A 118 8.60 0.87 18.53
CA ILE A 118 9.58 0.28 17.60
C ILE A 118 9.59 1.06 16.28
N LEU A 119 8.39 1.31 15.72
CA LEU A 119 8.22 2.06 14.48
C LEU A 119 8.72 3.50 14.60
N PHE A 120 8.36 4.20 15.67
CA PHE A 120 8.83 5.57 15.90
C PHE A 120 10.36 5.64 15.95
N LEU A 121 11.00 4.71 16.66
CA LEU A 121 12.46 4.62 16.73
C LEU A 121 13.11 4.30 15.38
N ASP A 122 12.50 3.41 14.58
CA ASP A 122 12.96 3.08 13.23
C ASP A 122 12.87 4.30 12.30
N ILE A 123 11.72 4.98 12.30
CA ILE A 123 11.46 6.18 11.48
C ILE A 123 12.43 7.31 11.84
N VAL A 124 12.60 7.59 13.14
CA VAL A 124 13.50 8.66 13.59
C VAL A 124 14.95 8.36 13.20
N ALA A 125 15.39 7.12 13.39
CA ALA A 125 16.77 6.73 13.12
C ALA A 125 17.10 6.76 11.62
N SER A 126 16.17 6.28 10.78
CA SER A 126 16.37 6.17 9.34
C SER A 126 15.92 7.40 8.55
N LYS A 127 15.10 8.28 9.15
CA LYS A 127 14.38 9.39 8.48
C LYS A 127 13.51 8.88 7.31
N GLN A 128 13.02 7.66 7.46
CA GLN A 128 12.31 6.92 6.44
C GLN A 128 11.29 6.00 7.09
N TYR A 129 10.15 5.82 6.45
CA TYR A 129 9.26 4.72 6.76
C TYR A 129 9.30 3.69 5.63
N SER A 130 9.99 2.57 5.87
CA SER A 130 10.16 1.53 4.86
C SER A 130 8.86 0.76 4.64
N ALA A 131 8.53 0.49 3.37
CA ALA A 131 7.43 -0.39 2.99
C ALA A 131 7.53 -1.79 3.61
N ARG A 132 8.76 -2.30 3.81
CA ARG A 132 9.02 -3.56 4.50
C ARG A 132 8.64 -3.50 5.97
N THR A 133 9.00 -2.40 6.66
CA THR A 133 8.62 -2.16 8.06
C THR A 133 7.10 -2.12 8.21
N ARG A 134 6.41 -1.32 7.38
CA ARG A 134 4.94 -1.21 7.42
C ARG A 134 4.25 -2.55 7.16
N THR A 135 4.68 -3.27 6.13
CA THR A 135 4.14 -4.59 5.78
C THR A 135 4.31 -5.58 6.93
N PHE A 136 5.53 -5.67 7.47
CA PHE A 136 5.86 -6.61 8.53
C PHE A 136 5.11 -6.31 9.83
N LEU A 137 5.14 -5.07 10.30
CA LEU A 137 4.47 -4.68 11.54
C LEU A 137 2.94 -4.84 11.47
N SER A 138 2.35 -4.64 10.28
CA SER A 138 0.91 -4.87 10.06
C SER A 138 0.49 -6.34 10.24
N THR A 139 1.43 -7.30 10.27
CA THR A 139 1.12 -8.71 10.57
C THR A 139 0.77 -8.97 12.03
N PHE A 140 1.03 -8.01 12.93
CA PHE A 140 0.66 -8.09 14.34
C PHE A 140 -0.70 -7.44 14.63
N GLY A 141 -1.12 -6.48 13.82
CA GLY A 141 -2.36 -5.73 13.99
C GLY A 141 -2.26 -4.33 13.41
N SER A 142 -3.27 -3.50 13.71
CA SER A 142 -3.28 -2.09 13.29
C SER A 142 -2.25 -1.26 14.07
N LEU A 143 -1.48 -0.47 13.33
CA LEU A 143 -0.58 0.54 13.86
C LEU A 143 -1.32 1.86 14.09
N ASP A 144 -0.96 2.60 15.14
CA ASP A 144 -1.50 3.94 15.37
C ASP A 144 -0.60 4.99 14.69
N GLU A 145 -0.52 4.89 13.36
CA GLU A 145 0.20 5.85 12.51
C GLU A 145 -0.29 7.30 12.72
N PRO A 146 -1.60 7.59 12.89
CA PRO A 146 -2.07 8.94 13.20
C PRO A 146 -1.40 9.57 14.43
N THR A 147 -1.24 8.81 15.51
CA THR A 147 -0.55 9.30 16.71
C THR A 147 0.93 9.54 16.43
N ILE A 148 1.61 8.68 15.66
CA ILE A 148 3.02 8.89 15.27
C ILE A 148 3.17 10.19 14.48
N VAL A 149 2.31 10.43 13.48
CA VAL A 149 2.32 11.68 12.70
C VAL A 149 2.07 12.89 13.59
N ALA A 150 1.05 12.83 14.44
CA ALA A 150 0.69 13.94 15.32
C ALA A 150 1.86 14.32 16.25
N THR A 151 2.55 13.32 16.81
CA THR A 151 3.72 13.52 17.65
C THR A 151 4.93 14.03 16.89
N LEU A 152 5.24 13.52 15.70
CA LEU A 152 6.36 14.01 14.89
C LEU A 152 6.15 15.47 14.46
N LYS A 153 4.92 15.84 14.09
CA LYS A 153 4.60 17.21 13.67
C LYS A 153 4.49 18.21 14.80
N ASN A 154 4.07 17.76 15.99
CA ASN A 154 3.82 18.64 17.14
C ASN A 154 4.45 18.05 18.41
N PRO A 155 5.80 17.92 18.47
CA PRO A 155 6.47 17.26 19.57
C PRO A 155 6.23 17.98 20.91
N GLU A 156 6.21 19.32 20.93
CA GLU A 156 5.94 20.10 22.15
C GLU A 156 4.54 19.84 22.70
N ARG A 157 3.56 19.68 21.80
CA ARG A 157 2.18 19.34 22.19
C ARG A 157 2.10 17.93 22.74
N ALA A 158 2.78 16.96 22.12
CA ALA A 158 2.83 15.59 22.60
C ALA A 158 3.45 15.47 24.00
N ILE A 159 4.50 16.26 24.24
CA ILE A 159 5.15 16.35 25.55
C ILE A 159 4.21 16.98 26.58
N GLY A 160 3.57 18.11 26.25
CA GLY A 160 2.65 18.80 27.16
C GLY A 160 1.38 18.01 27.49
N GLU A 161 0.81 17.26 26.54
CA GLU A 161 -0.32 16.36 26.80
C GLU A 161 0.07 15.23 27.77
N ALA A 162 1.29 14.69 27.65
CA ALA A 162 1.81 13.69 28.59
C ALA A 162 2.10 14.26 29.99
N GLU A 163 2.67 15.48 30.08
CA GLU A 163 2.86 16.18 31.36
C GLU A 163 1.55 16.32 32.13
N LYS A 164 0.48 16.71 31.43
CA LYS A 164 -0.85 16.88 32.02
C LYS A 164 -1.40 15.57 32.58
N GLN A 165 -1.33 14.47 31.82
CA GLN A 165 -1.80 13.16 32.30
C GLN A 165 -1.02 12.66 33.51
N ILE A 166 0.28 12.93 33.55
CA ILE A 166 1.14 12.57 34.69
C ILE A 166 0.72 13.35 35.95
N GLU A 167 0.45 14.64 35.83
CA GLU A 167 0.02 15.46 36.97
C GLU A 167 -1.38 15.04 37.45
N GLU A 168 -2.32 14.79 36.54
CA GLU A 168 -3.66 14.26 36.89
C GLU A 168 -3.56 12.91 37.63
N ALA A 169 -2.71 11.98 37.15
CA ALA A 169 -2.48 10.70 37.83
C ALA A 169 -1.87 10.91 39.24
N ARG A 170 -0.94 11.86 39.37
CA ARG A 170 -0.32 12.22 40.65
C ARG A 170 -1.33 12.79 41.64
N GLU A 171 -2.23 13.66 41.20
CA GLU A 171 -3.31 14.21 42.03
C GLU A 171 -4.23 13.09 42.54
N VAL A 172 -4.66 12.18 41.66
CA VAL A 172 -5.47 11.02 42.04
C VAL A 172 -4.75 10.12 43.05
N HIS A 173 -3.45 9.85 42.84
CA HIS A 173 -2.64 9.09 43.78
C HIS A 173 -2.46 9.81 45.13
N ALA A 174 -2.28 11.14 45.12
CA ALA A 174 -2.17 11.95 46.32
C ALA A 174 -3.48 11.94 47.12
N GLU A 175 -4.63 12.06 46.45
CA GLU A 175 -5.95 11.96 47.10
C GLU A 175 -6.20 10.56 47.66
N ARG A 176 -5.90 9.49 46.91
CA ARG A 176 -5.97 8.11 47.42
C ARG A 176 -5.05 7.90 48.63
N GLY A 177 -3.84 8.44 48.61
CA GLY A 177 -2.89 8.38 49.72
C GLY A 177 -3.36 9.13 50.97
N LYS A 178 -4.02 10.29 50.80
CA LYS A 178 -4.69 11.00 51.90
C LYS A 178 -5.82 10.17 52.49
N VAL A 179 -6.69 9.59 51.66
CA VAL A 179 -7.80 8.72 52.11
C VAL A 179 -7.27 7.49 52.87
N LEU A 180 -6.25 6.82 52.34
CA LEU A 180 -5.66 5.63 52.98
C LEU A 180 -4.99 5.98 54.32
N ARG A 181 -4.37 7.16 54.42
CA ARG A 181 -3.78 7.68 55.68
C ARG A 181 -4.86 8.01 56.71
N VAL A 182 -5.97 8.61 56.30
CA VAL A 182 -7.10 8.93 57.19
C VAL A 182 -7.80 7.63 57.66
N MET A 183 -7.97 6.65 56.77
CA MET A 183 -8.52 5.33 57.13
C MET A 183 -7.59 4.54 58.06
N GLY A 184 -6.27 4.62 57.83
CA GLY A 184 -5.25 4.03 58.69
C GLY A 184 -5.11 4.70 60.07
N MET A 185 -5.51 5.97 60.22
CA MET A 185 -5.60 6.65 61.51
C MET A 185 -6.88 6.31 62.29
N GLY A 186 -7.90 5.70 61.63
CA GLY A 186 -9.18 5.33 62.23
C GLY A 186 -9.21 3.93 62.86
N PHE A 187 -8.28 3.04 62.50
CA PHE A 187 -8.10 1.75 63.15
C PHE A 187 -6.90 1.81 64.10
N GLY A 188 -7.20 1.75 65.39
CA GLY A 188 -6.31 2.11 66.48
C GLY A 188 -4.93 1.43 66.48
N ALA A 189 -3.98 2.17 67.04
CA ALA A 189 -2.68 1.69 67.47
C ALA A 189 -2.81 0.40 68.30
N VAL A 190 -2.49 -0.74 67.71
CA VAL A 190 -2.08 -1.94 68.46
C VAL A 190 -0.86 -2.53 67.73
N ALA A 191 0.30 -2.23 68.31
CA ALA A 191 1.60 -2.86 68.17
C ALA A 191 1.86 -3.73 66.91
N GLY A 192 2.61 -3.18 65.95
CA GLY A 192 3.31 -4.00 64.95
C GLY A 192 3.38 -3.36 63.57
N GLY A 193 4.40 -2.52 63.35
CA GLY A 193 4.95 -2.09 62.06
C GLY A 193 4.04 -2.10 60.82
N VAL A 194 3.50 -0.94 60.45
CA VAL A 194 3.07 -0.71 59.06
C VAL A 194 4.32 -0.32 58.25
N LEU A 195 4.87 -1.30 57.54
CA LEU A 195 5.85 -1.08 56.46
C LEU A 195 5.15 -0.30 55.35
N ILE A 196 5.34 1.02 55.32
CA ILE A 196 4.98 1.85 54.18
C ILE A 196 5.94 1.46 53.05
N GLY A 197 5.48 0.59 52.15
CA GLY A 197 6.19 0.19 50.94
C GLY A 197 6.31 1.37 49.98
N VAL A 198 7.36 2.16 50.13
CA VAL A 198 7.84 3.13 49.12
C VAL A 198 9.08 2.52 48.49
N THR A 199 8.87 1.59 47.56
CA THR A 199 9.93 1.09 46.70
C THR A 199 9.34 0.86 45.32
N GLY A 200 9.65 1.79 44.40
CA GLY A 200 9.21 1.74 43.01
C GLY A 200 8.88 3.12 42.40
N GLY A 201 9.81 4.08 42.40
CA GLY A 201 9.81 5.15 41.39
C GLY A 201 9.47 6.61 41.77
N LEU A 202 9.54 7.03 43.04
CA LEU A 202 9.31 8.45 43.38
C LEU A 202 10.59 9.30 43.26
N ALA A 203 10.80 9.92 42.10
CA ALA A 203 11.64 11.11 42.00
C ALA A 203 10.89 12.34 42.55
N ALA A 204 11.57 13.09 43.41
CA ALA A 204 11.14 14.36 44.01
C ALA A 204 10.79 15.42 42.93
N PRO A 205 10.05 16.51 43.25
CA PRO A 205 9.59 17.44 42.23
C PRO A 205 10.78 18.19 41.63
N LEU A 206 11.11 17.90 40.38
CA LEU A 206 11.91 18.80 39.56
C LEU A 206 10.96 19.53 38.61
N VAL A 207 10.42 20.65 39.08
CA VAL A 207 9.88 21.67 38.18
C VAL A 207 11.10 22.20 37.41
N GLY A 208 11.38 21.60 36.24
CA GLY A 208 12.48 22.02 35.36
C GLY A 208 13.38 20.95 34.70
N ALA A 209 13.01 19.66 34.60
CA ALA A 209 13.80 18.69 33.82
C ALA A 209 12.99 18.10 32.66
N GLY A 210 13.47 18.29 31.43
CA GLY A 210 12.73 18.06 30.18
C GLY A 210 12.30 16.62 29.88
N VAL A 211 12.02 16.36 28.59
CA VAL A 211 11.46 15.12 28.00
C VAL A 211 11.95 13.81 28.62
N THR A 212 13.21 13.76 29.04
CA THR A 212 13.83 12.57 29.65
C THR A 212 13.19 12.17 30.99
N THR A 213 12.79 13.11 31.82
CA THR A 213 12.16 12.79 33.12
C THR A 213 10.74 12.30 32.97
N LEU A 214 10.00 12.84 31.99
CA LEU A 214 8.64 12.42 31.67
C LEU A 214 8.63 10.97 31.19
N LEU A 215 9.53 10.64 30.26
CA LEU A 215 9.66 9.27 29.75
C LEU A 215 10.13 8.30 30.87
N GLY A 216 11.08 8.72 31.71
CA GLY A 216 11.46 7.94 32.89
C GLY A 216 10.28 7.71 33.85
N TRP A 217 9.45 8.74 34.07
CA TRP A 217 8.23 8.59 34.86
C TRP A 217 7.26 7.61 34.21
N LEU A 218 7.13 7.58 32.89
CA LEU A 218 6.32 6.60 32.16
C LEU A 218 6.87 5.17 32.23
N GLY A 219 7.97 4.93 32.95
CA GLY A 219 8.55 3.59 33.14
C GLY A 219 9.33 3.12 31.92
N VAL A 220 9.77 4.06 31.09
CA VAL A 220 10.58 3.79 29.91
C VAL A 220 12.03 3.55 30.33
N GLY A 221 12.61 2.45 29.89
CA GLY A 221 14.02 2.13 30.13
C GLY A 221 14.97 3.21 29.59
N GLY A 222 16.09 3.44 30.28
CA GLY A 222 17.00 4.57 30.05
C GLY A 222 17.48 4.75 28.59
N THR A 223 17.74 3.65 27.88
CA THR A 223 18.14 3.68 26.45
C THR A 223 17.00 4.21 25.56
N ILE A 224 15.77 3.75 25.79
CA ILE A 224 14.60 4.17 25.02
C ILE A 224 14.29 5.65 25.28
N VAL A 225 14.45 6.12 26.54
CA VAL A 225 14.28 7.53 26.92
C VAL A 225 15.15 8.46 26.06
N GLY A 226 16.45 8.14 25.94
CA GLY A 226 17.39 8.94 25.16
C GLY A 226 17.04 8.99 23.68
N LEU A 227 16.67 7.83 23.10
CA LEU A 227 16.31 7.75 21.69
C LEU A 227 15.02 8.50 21.37
N LEU A 228 13.97 8.34 22.17
CA LEU A 228 12.71 9.07 22.00
C LEU A 228 12.92 10.59 22.12
N ALA A 229 13.67 11.04 23.14
CA ALA A 229 13.97 12.47 23.31
C ALA A 229 14.76 13.04 22.11
N SER A 230 15.76 12.30 21.61
CA SER A 230 16.52 12.71 20.43
C SER A 230 15.66 12.77 19.17
N GLY A 231 14.71 11.84 19.03
CA GLY A 231 13.80 11.80 17.89
C GLY A 231 12.80 12.94 17.86
N LEU A 232 12.25 13.29 19.02
CA LEU A 232 11.37 14.45 19.17
C LEU A 232 12.12 15.74 18.88
N ALA A 233 13.37 15.89 19.34
CA ALA A 233 14.19 17.06 19.06
C ALA A 233 14.53 17.23 17.56
N GLY A 234 14.66 16.12 16.83
CA GLY A 234 14.93 16.09 15.40
C GLY A 234 13.70 15.99 14.49
N SER A 235 12.48 16.11 15.04
CA SER A 235 11.26 15.72 14.34
C SER A 235 10.96 16.55 13.09
N SER A 236 11.39 17.80 13.02
CA SER A 236 11.22 18.66 11.84
C SER A 236 11.98 18.13 10.62
N VAL A 237 13.20 17.60 10.81
CA VAL A 237 14.00 16.97 9.75
C VAL A 237 13.36 15.65 9.31
N VAL A 238 12.85 14.87 10.27
CA VAL A 238 12.12 13.62 9.99
C VAL A 238 10.85 13.90 9.19
N CYS A 239 10.03 14.86 9.62
CA CYS A 239 8.84 15.30 8.90
C CYS A 239 9.16 15.76 7.47
N GLY A 240 10.20 16.59 7.31
CA GLY A 240 10.64 17.02 5.98
C GLY A 240 11.01 15.86 5.05
N ALA A 241 11.66 14.82 5.58
CA ALA A 241 12.03 13.63 4.82
C ALA A 241 10.82 12.72 4.49
N LEU A 242 9.92 12.50 5.46
CA LEU A 242 8.76 11.61 5.28
C LEU A 242 7.72 12.20 4.34
N PHE A 243 7.37 13.47 4.53
CA PHE A 243 6.28 14.10 3.81
C PHE A 243 6.73 14.75 2.49
N GLY A 244 8.03 14.99 2.35
CA GLY A 244 8.65 15.46 1.11
C GLY A 244 7.98 16.72 0.57
N VAL A 245 7.96 16.84 -0.76
CA VAL A 245 7.38 18.00 -1.45
C VAL A 245 5.84 17.94 -1.43
N TYR A 246 5.24 16.75 -1.52
CA TYR A 246 3.78 16.60 -1.61
C TYR A 246 3.04 16.65 -0.26
N GLY A 247 3.72 16.58 0.89
CA GLY A 247 3.11 16.70 2.23
C GLY A 247 3.52 17.96 3.01
N ALA A 248 4.14 18.96 2.37
CA ALA A 248 4.49 20.23 3.04
C ALA A 248 3.69 21.45 2.56
N GLN A 249 3.29 21.52 1.27
CA GLN A 249 2.43 22.61 0.77
C GLN A 249 2.00 22.35 -0.68
N SER A 250 0.71 22.56 -0.95
CA SER A 250 0.05 22.83 -2.23
C SER A 250 0.57 22.13 -3.50
N THR A 251 -0.23 21.15 -3.94
CA THR A 251 -0.39 20.68 -5.31
C THR A 251 -0.47 21.85 -6.30
N ALA A 252 0.46 21.95 -7.26
CA ALA A 252 0.21 22.47 -8.62
C ALA A 252 1.46 22.49 -9.54
N ASN A 253 2.67 22.82 -9.07
CA ASN A 253 3.69 23.37 -9.98
C ASN A 253 5.00 22.58 -10.19
N MET A 254 5.09 21.30 -9.80
CA MET A 254 6.40 20.60 -9.83
C MET A 254 6.55 19.42 -10.80
N VAL A 255 5.44 18.96 -11.41
CA VAL A 255 5.53 17.94 -12.45
C VAL A 255 6.22 18.50 -13.71
N GLU A 256 6.01 19.79 -14.00
CA GLU A 256 6.53 20.49 -15.18
C GLU A 256 8.07 20.41 -15.34
N ARG A 257 8.83 20.24 -14.25
CA ARG A 257 10.31 20.14 -14.31
C ARG A 257 10.83 18.76 -14.75
N HIS A 258 10.04 17.70 -14.59
CA HIS A 258 10.44 16.32 -14.89
C HIS A 258 9.78 15.77 -16.17
N THR A 259 8.89 16.53 -16.82
CA THR A 259 8.06 16.06 -17.93
C THR A 259 8.27 16.83 -19.23
N ARG A 260 9.29 16.46 -20.01
CA ARG A 260 9.36 16.85 -21.43
C ARG A 260 8.63 15.86 -22.35
N GLU A 261 8.41 14.63 -21.90
CA GLU A 261 7.89 13.54 -22.74
C GLU A 261 6.37 13.30 -22.62
N VAL A 262 5.78 13.75 -21.50
CA VAL A 262 4.34 13.65 -21.18
C VAL A 262 3.79 15.07 -21.07
N ARG A 263 2.70 15.35 -21.79
CA ARG A 263 2.17 16.73 -21.93
C ARG A 263 1.30 17.15 -20.78
N ASP A 264 0.54 16.21 -20.25
CA ASP A 264 -0.41 16.42 -19.17
C ASP A 264 -0.09 15.39 -18.09
N LEU A 265 0.53 15.81 -17.00
CA LEU A 265 0.84 14.96 -15.86
C LEU A 265 0.66 15.77 -14.58
N ALA A 266 -0.17 15.28 -13.67
CA ALA A 266 -0.36 15.88 -12.36
C ALA A 266 -0.69 14.81 -11.32
N VAL A 267 -0.28 15.06 -10.08
CA VAL A 267 -0.71 14.27 -8.92
C VAL A 267 -1.84 15.06 -8.27
N VAL A 268 -3.04 14.47 -8.19
CA VAL A 268 -4.25 15.16 -7.71
C VAL A 268 -4.74 14.44 -6.45
N PRO A 269 -4.97 15.13 -5.33
CA PRO A 269 -5.55 14.51 -4.15
C PRO A 269 -6.99 14.06 -4.43
N VAL A 270 -7.36 12.84 -3.99
CA VAL A 270 -8.73 12.32 -4.17
C VAL A 270 -9.69 12.93 -3.15
N ARG A 271 -9.19 13.30 -1.97
CA ARG A 271 -9.92 13.95 -0.87
C ARG A 271 -9.05 15.07 -0.28
N ASP A 272 -9.62 15.96 0.53
CA ASP A 272 -8.81 16.96 1.22
C ASP A 272 -7.91 16.29 2.27
N ILE A 273 -6.58 16.37 2.07
CA ILE A 273 -5.56 15.71 2.90
C ILE A 273 -5.10 16.63 4.05
N LYS A 274 -5.44 17.93 4.00
CA LYS A 274 -4.83 18.97 4.84
C LYS A 274 -4.99 18.76 6.35
N GLU A 275 -6.02 18.04 6.79
CA GLU A 275 -6.30 17.87 8.22
C GLU A 275 -5.79 16.54 8.79
N ASN A 276 -5.40 15.57 7.94
CA ASN A 276 -5.19 14.19 8.37
C ASN A 276 -4.11 13.46 7.52
N GLU A 277 -2.95 14.09 7.30
CA GLU A 277 -1.82 13.40 6.64
C GLU A 277 -1.43 12.11 7.38
N THR A 278 -1.16 11.07 6.62
CA THR A 278 -0.88 9.72 7.10
C THR A 278 0.53 9.27 6.72
N LEU A 279 1.01 8.16 7.29
CA LEU A 279 2.34 7.65 6.98
C LEU A 279 2.38 6.80 5.70
N GLY A 280 1.23 6.38 5.18
CA GLY A 280 1.09 5.65 3.93
C GLY A 280 0.63 6.55 2.79
N VAL A 281 1.13 6.28 1.57
CA VAL A 281 0.66 6.95 0.36
C VAL A 281 0.02 5.93 -0.57
N ARG A 282 -1.18 6.24 -1.04
CA ARG A 282 -1.84 5.48 -2.11
C ARG A 282 -1.86 6.29 -3.39
N LEU A 283 -1.28 5.74 -4.45
CA LEU A 283 -1.34 6.32 -5.79
C LEU A 283 -2.22 5.46 -6.68
N CYS A 284 -3.31 6.07 -7.14
CA CYS A 284 -4.28 5.46 -8.02
C CYS A 284 -4.14 5.96 -9.46
N VAL A 285 -4.27 5.07 -10.45
CA VAL A 285 -4.10 5.43 -11.86
C VAL A 285 -5.23 4.83 -12.71
N SER A 286 -6.08 5.71 -13.24
CA SER A 286 -7.15 5.37 -14.18
C SER A 286 -6.58 5.06 -15.57
N GLY A 287 -7.17 4.06 -16.26
CA GLY A 287 -6.68 3.60 -17.57
C GLY A 287 -7.47 4.07 -18.79
N TRP A 288 -8.61 4.71 -18.58
CA TRP A 288 -9.39 5.45 -19.58
C TRP A 288 -10.33 6.40 -18.82
N LEU A 289 -10.78 7.46 -19.46
CA LEU A 289 -11.57 8.52 -18.82
C LEU A 289 -12.76 8.88 -19.71
N SER A 290 -13.97 8.88 -19.18
CA SER A 290 -15.14 9.45 -19.88
C SER A 290 -15.20 10.97 -19.76
N SER A 291 -14.66 11.48 -18.65
CA SER A 291 -14.51 12.90 -18.36
C SER A 291 -13.34 13.12 -17.42
N ARG A 292 -12.92 14.37 -17.24
CA ARG A 292 -11.82 14.75 -16.34
C ARG A 292 -12.06 14.31 -14.88
N GLU A 293 -13.30 14.20 -14.43
CA GLU A 293 -13.63 13.73 -13.08
C GLU A 293 -13.23 12.27 -12.84
N ASP A 294 -13.13 11.45 -13.89
CA ASP A 294 -12.72 10.05 -13.80
C ASP A 294 -11.26 9.85 -13.39
N VAL A 295 -10.48 10.94 -13.32
CA VAL A 295 -9.14 10.93 -12.73
C VAL A 295 -9.24 10.54 -11.25
N THR A 296 -10.18 11.13 -10.50
CA THR A 296 -10.30 10.93 -9.04
C THR A 296 -11.55 10.13 -8.64
N ALA A 297 -12.64 10.24 -9.38
CA ALA A 297 -13.95 9.70 -9.00
C ALA A 297 -13.95 8.18 -8.70
N PRO A 298 -13.27 7.30 -9.47
CA PRO A 298 -13.25 5.87 -9.16
C PRO A 298 -12.55 5.52 -7.85
N TRP A 299 -11.73 6.45 -7.34
CA TRP A 299 -10.82 6.23 -6.22
C TRP A 299 -11.36 6.76 -4.90
N THR A 300 -12.56 7.36 -4.88
CA THR A 300 -13.23 7.75 -3.62
C THR A 300 -13.50 6.56 -2.71
N VAL A 301 -13.48 5.34 -3.26
CA VAL A 301 -13.55 4.07 -2.50
C VAL A 301 -12.36 3.83 -1.58
N CYS A 302 -11.25 4.55 -1.76
CA CYS A 302 -10.05 4.42 -0.94
C CYS A 302 -10.05 5.41 0.24
N GLY A 303 -9.59 4.94 1.39
CA GLY A 303 -9.34 5.70 2.60
C GLY A 303 -8.21 5.08 3.42
N GLY A 304 -8.01 5.57 4.65
CA GLY A 304 -6.95 5.11 5.55
C GLY A 304 -5.58 5.72 5.26
N ASP A 305 -5.18 5.81 3.99
CA ASP A 305 -3.91 6.39 3.53
C ASP A 305 -4.13 7.69 2.73
N ASP A 306 -3.08 8.51 2.61
CA ASP A 306 -3.06 9.69 1.76
C ASP A 306 -3.25 9.25 0.30
N THR A 307 -4.46 9.45 -0.22
CA THR A 307 -4.84 8.92 -1.52
C THR A 307 -4.77 10.00 -2.59
N PHE A 308 -3.94 9.74 -3.60
CA PHE A 308 -3.76 10.56 -4.78
C PHE A 308 -4.15 9.80 -6.03
N ALA A 309 -4.60 10.52 -7.04
CA ALA A 309 -4.75 10.04 -8.40
C ALA A 309 -3.68 10.65 -9.30
N LEU A 310 -3.14 9.85 -10.22
CA LEU A 310 -2.29 10.35 -11.29
C LEU A 310 -3.18 10.81 -12.46
N GLN A 311 -3.24 12.11 -12.70
CA GLN A 311 -3.71 12.65 -13.96
C GLN A 311 -2.61 12.46 -15.00
N TRP A 312 -2.93 11.84 -16.14
CA TRP A 312 -2.00 11.67 -17.25
C TRP A 312 -2.73 11.70 -18.59
N GLU A 313 -2.23 12.48 -19.54
CA GLU A 313 -2.67 12.52 -20.95
C GLU A 313 -4.21 12.49 -21.11
N VAL A 314 -4.93 13.36 -20.38
CA VAL A 314 -6.40 13.29 -20.25
C VAL A 314 -7.10 13.27 -21.61
N GLU A 315 -6.68 14.14 -22.53
CA GLU A 315 -7.24 14.19 -23.89
C GLU A 315 -7.10 12.85 -24.64
N VAL A 316 -5.97 12.15 -24.46
CA VAL A 316 -5.73 10.85 -25.11
C VAL A 316 -6.60 9.77 -24.47
N LEU A 317 -6.81 9.82 -23.16
CA LEU A 317 -7.68 8.89 -22.44
C LEU A 317 -9.16 9.09 -22.76
N GLU A 318 -9.61 10.32 -22.99
CA GLU A 318 -10.96 10.64 -23.45
C GLU A 318 -11.19 10.15 -24.89
N GLN A 319 -10.21 10.34 -25.79
CA GLN A 319 -10.26 9.78 -27.14
C GLN A 319 -10.35 8.25 -27.12
N LEU A 320 -9.58 7.60 -26.24
CA LEU A 320 -9.68 6.15 -26.04
C LEU A 320 -11.07 5.75 -25.55
N SER A 321 -11.62 6.42 -24.52
CA SER A 321 -12.95 6.12 -23.99
C SER A 321 -14.03 6.23 -25.07
N ASN A 322 -13.99 7.30 -25.87
CA ASN A 322 -14.92 7.49 -27.00
C ASN A 322 -14.81 6.36 -28.03
N ALA A 323 -13.59 5.89 -28.33
CA ALA A 323 -13.37 4.76 -29.23
C ALA A 323 -13.92 3.44 -28.64
N LEU A 324 -13.72 3.20 -27.33
CA LEU A 324 -14.28 2.05 -26.63
C LEU A 324 -15.81 2.05 -26.62
N VAL A 325 -16.43 3.20 -26.31
CA VAL A 325 -17.90 3.35 -26.34
C VAL A 325 -18.44 3.12 -27.75
N THR A 326 -17.78 3.67 -28.77
CA THR A 326 -18.15 3.46 -30.19
C THR A 326 -18.05 1.99 -30.57
N LEU A 327 -17.00 1.29 -30.14
CA LEU A 327 -16.85 -0.14 -30.36
C LEU A 327 -17.98 -0.93 -29.71
N VAL A 328 -18.31 -0.66 -28.44
CA VAL A 328 -19.36 -1.40 -27.75
C VAL A 328 -20.73 -1.18 -28.42
N LYS A 329 -21.01 0.03 -28.88
CA LYS A 329 -22.22 0.33 -29.67
C LYS A 329 -22.24 -0.36 -31.03
N SER A 330 -21.09 -0.78 -31.56
CA SER A 330 -21.01 -1.46 -32.85
C SER A 330 -21.53 -2.90 -32.78
N HIS A 331 -22.21 -3.36 -33.83
CA HIS A 331 -22.72 -4.73 -33.93
C HIS A 331 -21.61 -5.81 -33.99
N ALA A 332 -20.35 -5.42 -34.20
CA ALA A 332 -19.19 -6.32 -34.26
C ALA A 332 -18.91 -6.99 -32.89
N ILE A 333 -19.17 -6.28 -31.79
CA ILE A 333 -18.89 -6.78 -30.44
C ILE A 333 -19.81 -7.96 -30.07
N LYS A 334 -21.05 -7.96 -30.55
CA LYS A 334 -22.07 -8.99 -30.29
C LYS A 334 -21.63 -10.35 -30.82
N TYR A 335 -21.00 -10.36 -32.00
CA TYR A 335 -20.44 -11.57 -32.58
C TYR A 335 -19.25 -12.10 -31.77
N VAL A 336 -18.36 -11.22 -31.31
CA VAL A 336 -17.18 -11.62 -30.51
C VAL A 336 -17.58 -12.16 -29.15
N LYS A 337 -18.51 -11.50 -28.44
CA LYS A 337 -19.04 -11.97 -27.15
C LYS A 337 -19.63 -13.39 -27.27
N MET A 338 -20.42 -13.65 -28.32
CA MET A 338 -21.00 -14.97 -28.58
C MET A 338 -19.94 -16.04 -28.90
N GLN A 339 -18.88 -15.68 -29.63
CA GLN A 339 -17.80 -16.61 -29.99
C GLN A 339 -16.91 -16.96 -28.79
N VAL A 340 -16.60 -15.99 -27.92
CA VAL A 340 -15.80 -16.22 -26.71
C VAL A 340 -16.55 -17.12 -25.73
N ILE A 341 -17.84 -16.87 -25.47
CA ILE A 341 -18.68 -17.73 -24.61
C ILE A 341 -18.72 -19.18 -25.12
N ARG A 342 -18.80 -19.38 -26.44
CA ARG A 342 -18.77 -20.72 -27.06
C ARG A 342 -17.42 -21.42 -26.95
N ARG A 343 -16.31 -20.68 -26.92
CA ARG A 343 -14.94 -21.23 -26.81
C ARG A 343 -14.59 -21.68 -25.39
N THR A 344 -15.15 -21.07 -24.36
CA THR A 344 -14.92 -21.48 -22.96
C THR A 344 -15.47 -22.88 -22.65
N ILE A 345 -16.47 -23.34 -23.40
CA ILE A 345 -17.05 -24.69 -23.26
C ILE A 345 -16.25 -25.76 -24.06
N LEU A 346 -15.35 -25.35 -24.97
CA LEU A 346 -14.59 -26.23 -25.89
C LEU A 346 -13.08 -25.94 -25.87
N ALA A 347 -12.52 -25.58 -24.71
CA ALA A 347 -11.17 -25.03 -24.59
C ALA A 347 -10.01 -25.97 -24.96
N SER A 348 -10.23 -27.30 -25.06
CA SER A 348 -9.20 -28.25 -25.50
C SER A 348 -9.09 -28.40 -27.02
N LEU A 349 -10.02 -27.84 -27.79
CA LEU A 349 -10.05 -27.99 -29.24
C LEU A 349 -10.60 -26.72 -29.89
N MET A 350 -9.77 -25.69 -30.11
CA MET A 350 -9.93 -24.65 -31.14
C MET A 350 -8.74 -23.67 -31.15
N SER A 351 -7.63 -24.10 -31.75
CA SER A 351 -6.43 -23.27 -32.00
C SER A 351 -6.47 -22.51 -33.33
N SER A 352 -7.60 -22.47 -34.05
CA SER A 352 -7.64 -21.83 -35.36
C SER A 352 -9.08 -21.50 -35.74
N LEU A 353 -9.38 -20.20 -35.90
CA LEU A 353 -10.49 -19.57 -36.64
C LEU A 353 -11.24 -18.47 -35.85
N ALA A 354 -10.91 -17.21 -36.10
CA ALA A 354 -11.88 -16.21 -36.61
C ALA A 354 -11.18 -14.89 -37.04
N PRO A 355 -10.63 -14.81 -38.27
CA PRO A 355 -9.92 -13.60 -38.75
C PRO A 355 -10.84 -12.38 -38.96
N ILE A 356 -12.10 -12.57 -39.37
CA ILE A 356 -12.91 -11.47 -39.93
C ILE A 356 -13.51 -10.54 -38.85
N ALA A 357 -13.90 -11.09 -37.70
CA ALA A 357 -14.47 -10.30 -36.60
C ALA A 357 -13.43 -9.41 -35.90
N TRP A 358 -12.15 -9.81 -35.86
CA TRP A 358 -11.07 -9.02 -35.26
C TRP A 358 -10.62 -7.88 -36.17
N LEU A 359 -10.62 -8.08 -37.49
CA LEU A 359 -10.19 -7.07 -38.47
C LEU A 359 -11.05 -5.79 -38.47
N LYS A 360 -12.37 -5.91 -38.28
CA LYS A 360 -13.26 -4.72 -38.20
C LYS A 360 -13.11 -3.93 -36.88
N ILE A 361 -12.69 -4.60 -35.81
CA ILE A 361 -12.50 -3.98 -34.49
C ILE A 361 -11.17 -3.23 -34.45
N GLY A 362 -10.11 -3.81 -35.01
CA GLY A 362 -8.81 -3.14 -35.12
C GLY A 362 -8.92 -1.80 -35.86
N GLN A 363 -9.63 -1.76 -36.99
CA GLN A 363 -9.77 -0.54 -37.80
C GLN A 363 -10.37 0.68 -37.06
N ILE A 364 -11.18 0.47 -36.02
CA ILE A 364 -11.84 1.56 -35.27
C ILE A 364 -10.99 2.04 -34.09
N ILE A 365 -10.22 1.14 -33.46
CA ILE A 365 -9.60 1.39 -32.15
C ILE A 365 -8.08 1.34 -32.19
N ASP A 366 -7.47 0.72 -33.20
CA ASP A 366 -6.02 0.54 -33.26
C ASP A 366 -5.30 1.88 -33.10
N ASN A 367 -5.79 2.97 -33.70
CA ASN A 367 -5.15 4.27 -33.56
C ASN A 367 -5.30 4.88 -32.14
N PRO A 368 -6.52 5.10 -31.59
CA PRO A 368 -6.66 5.61 -30.21
C PRO A 368 -5.99 4.74 -29.15
N TRP A 369 -6.11 3.41 -29.25
CA TRP A 369 -5.52 2.48 -28.29
C TRP A 369 -4.00 2.44 -28.38
N MET A 370 -3.42 2.31 -29.58
CA MET A 370 -1.96 2.28 -29.72
C MET A 370 -1.33 3.60 -29.28
N ASN A 371 -1.98 4.74 -29.58
CA ASN A 371 -1.53 6.03 -29.09
C ASN A 371 -1.59 6.10 -27.56
N ALA A 372 -2.73 5.75 -26.95
CA ALA A 372 -2.90 5.76 -25.49
C ALA A 372 -1.92 4.81 -24.79
N ARG A 373 -1.69 3.61 -25.33
CA ARG A 373 -0.72 2.65 -24.81
C ARG A 373 0.72 3.17 -24.92
N ALA A 374 1.10 3.78 -26.05
CA ALA A 374 2.42 4.38 -26.20
C ALA A 374 2.63 5.54 -25.20
N ARG A 375 1.58 6.32 -24.91
CA ARG A 375 1.60 7.34 -23.86
C ARG A 375 1.70 6.74 -22.46
N ALA A 376 1.00 5.64 -22.19
CA ALA A 376 1.06 4.93 -20.92
C ALA A 376 2.49 4.48 -20.58
N VAL A 377 3.23 3.95 -21.57
CA VAL A 377 4.62 3.53 -21.38
C VAL A 377 5.52 4.70 -20.99
N LYS A 378 5.36 5.86 -21.65
CA LYS A 378 6.11 7.08 -21.32
C LYS A 378 5.74 7.64 -19.95
N ALA A 379 4.44 7.69 -19.64
CA ALA A 379 3.95 8.11 -18.32
C ALA A 379 4.47 7.19 -17.22
N GLY A 380 4.54 5.88 -17.47
CA GLY A 380 5.11 4.91 -16.54
C GLY A 380 6.61 5.12 -16.28
N ALA A 381 7.39 5.40 -17.32
CA ALA A 381 8.81 5.73 -17.17
C ALA A 381 9.01 7.00 -16.32
N VAL A 382 8.24 8.06 -16.59
CA VAL A 382 8.27 9.28 -15.78
C VAL A 382 7.82 9.00 -14.34
N LEU A 383 6.74 8.25 -14.14
CA LEU A 383 6.29 7.88 -12.81
C LEU A 383 7.39 7.12 -12.05
N GLY A 384 8.06 6.17 -12.71
CA GLY A 384 9.20 5.45 -12.13
C GLY A 384 10.31 6.38 -11.66
N ASP A 385 10.63 7.43 -12.42
CA ASP A 385 11.60 8.45 -12.02
C ASP A 385 11.11 9.29 -10.83
N LEU A 386 9.84 9.69 -10.80
CA LEU A 386 9.26 10.39 -9.65
C LEU A 386 9.27 9.53 -8.38
N LEU A 387 9.03 8.22 -8.50
CA LEU A 387 9.11 7.29 -7.38
C LEU A 387 10.55 7.12 -6.88
N ALA A 388 11.51 6.97 -7.79
CA ALA A 388 12.93 6.84 -7.45
C ALA A 388 13.51 8.09 -6.79
N ASN A 389 13.00 9.27 -7.15
CA ASN A 389 13.39 10.56 -6.56
C ASN A 389 12.58 10.94 -5.31
N HIS A 390 11.80 10.01 -4.74
CA HIS A 390 11.05 10.20 -3.50
C HIS A 390 10.14 11.44 -3.49
N VAL A 391 9.51 11.76 -4.62
CA VAL A 391 8.70 12.98 -4.71
C VAL A 391 7.50 12.93 -3.75
N PHE A 392 6.98 11.73 -3.48
CA PHE A 392 5.92 11.46 -2.48
C PHE A 392 6.43 11.42 -1.01
N GLY A 393 7.73 11.69 -0.81
CA GLY A 393 8.45 11.57 0.45
C GLY A 393 8.93 10.14 0.75
N ASN A 394 9.65 9.96 1.85
CA ASN A 394 10.20 8.68 2.27
C ASN A 394 9.16 7.79 2.99
N ARG A 395 8.00 7.60 2.37
CA ARG A 395 6.85 6.86 2.89
C ARG A 395 6.50 5.66 2.00
N PRO A 396 5.91 4.59 2.55
CA PRO A 396 5.47 3.43 1.79
C PRO A 396 4.38 3.77 0.77
N LEU A 397 4.49 3.19 -0.42
CA LEU A 397 3.55 3.39 -1.53
C LEU A 397 2.68 2.17 -1.77
N THR A 398 1.37 2.38 -1.81
CA THR A 398 0.40 1.45 -2.39
C THR A 398 0.03 1.93 -3.79
N LEU A 399 0.26 1.12 -4.81
CA LEU A 399 -0.05 1.47 -6.20
C LEU A 399 -1.29 0.71 -6.65
N THR A 400 -2.28 1.41 -7.20
CA THR A 400 -3.53 0.78 -7.68
C THR A 400 -3.90 1.32 -9.05
N GLY A 401 -4.19 0.44 -10.00
CA GLY A 401 -4.63 0.88 -11.32
C GLY A 401 -5.40 -0.19 -12.07
N TYR A 402 -6.18 0.26 -13.05
CA TYR A 402 -6.87 -0.62 -13.98
C TYR A 402 -6.54 -0.26 -15.43
N SER A 403 -6.69 -1.19 -16.37
CA SER A 403 -6.50 -0.96 -17.81
C SER A 403 -5.12 -0.33 -18.09
N LEU A 404 -5.00 0.69 -18.95
CA LEU A 404 -3.73 1.36 -19.24
C LEU A 404 -3.12 2.05 -18.02
N GLY A 405 -3.90 2.38 -17.00
CA GLY A 405 -3.39 2.94 -15.74
C GLY A 405 -2.60 1.90 -14.95
N SER A 406 -3.04 0.65 -15.00
CA SER A 406 -2.23 -0.47 -14.48
C SER A 406 -0.96 -0.70 -15.30
N LEU A 407 -0.96 -0.41 -16.62
CA LEU A 407 0.24 -0.45 -17.45
C LEU A 407 1.22 0.68 -17.09
N VAL A 408 0.75 1.90 -16.83
CA VAL A 408 1.58 3.00 -16.31
C VAL A 408 2.31 2.57 -15.04
N ILE A 409 1.60 1.98 -14.08
CA ILE A 409 2.19 1.45 -12.84
C ILE A 409 3.19 0.33 -13.15
N PHE A 410 2.83 -0.62 -14.01
CA PHE A 410 3.70 -1.75 -14.35
C PHE A 410 5.02 -1.29 -14.98
N GLU A 411 4.98 -0.32 -15.89
CA GLU A 411 6.17 0.27 -16.50
C GLU A 411 7.01 1.06 -15.48
N ALA A 412 6.39 1.77 -14.53
CA ALA A 412 7.09 2.41 -13.42
C ALA A 412 7.82 1.37 -12.54
N LEU A 413 7.16 0.25 -12.22
CA LEU A 413 7.75 -0.84 -11.45
C LEU A 413 8.89 -1.53 -12.19
N LYS A 414 8.79 -1.71 -13.52
CA LYS A 414 9.89 -2.21 -14.35
C LYS A 414 11.11 -1.28 -14.31
N TYR A 415 10.88 0.03 -14.39
CA TYR A 415 11.95 1.02 -14.25
C TYR A 415 12.63 0.89 -12.88
N LEU A 416 11.85 0.90 -11.79
CA LEU A 416 12.39 0.73 -10.43
C LEU A 416 13.13 -0.61 -10.25
N ALA A 417 12.60 -1.71 -10.79
CA ALA A 417 13.23 -3.02 -10.70
C ALA A 417 14.58 -3.09 -11.45
N SER A 418 14.82 -2.19 -12.40
CA SER A 418 16.10 -2.06 -13.12
C SER A 418 17.18 -1.33 -12.32
N LEU A 419 16.78 -0.52 -11.33
CA LEU A 419 17.68 0.24 -10.47
C LEU A 419 18.32 -0.64 -9.38
N PRO A 420 19.42 -0.18 -8.74
CA PRO A 420 20.03 -0.90 -7.62
C PRO A 420 19.03 -1.13 -6.47
N PRO A 421 18.99 -2.34 -5.86
CA PRO A 421 18.07 -2.66 -4.78
C PRO A 421 18.09 -1.66 -3.61
N ALA A 422 19.27 -1.13 -3.25
CA ALA A 422 19.43 -0.15 -2.18
C ALA A 422 18.52 1.08 -2.30
N ASN A 423 18.18 1.46 -3.53
CA ASN A 423 17.38 2.66 -3.81
C ASN A 423 15.88 2.36 -3.93
N THR A 424 15.45 1.10 -3.93
CA THR A 424 14.09 0.74 -4.36
C THR A 424 13.35 -0.21 -3.45
N THR A 425 14.04 -1.07 -2.69
CA THR A 425 13.42 -2.15 -1.87
C THR A 425 12.54 -1.67 -0.72
N HIS A 426 12.54 -0.38 -0.43
CA HIS A 426 11.82 0.22 0.68
C HIS A 426 10.60 1.05 0.22
N LEU A 427 10.40 1.24 -1.08
CA LEU A 427 9.43 2.18 -1.63
C LEU A 427 8.02 1.58 -1.71
N VAL A 428 7.90 0.41 -2.32
CA VAL A 428 6.60 -0.15 -2.72
C VAL A 428 6.12 -1.17 -1.69
N GLN A 429 4.98 -0.87 -1.08
CA GLN A 429 4.30 -1.75 -0.13
C GLN A 429 3.43 -2.75 -0.88
N ASP A 430 2.32 -2.30 -1.46
CA ASP A 430 1.34 -3.14 -2.12
C ASP A 430 1.07 -2.63 -3.54
N VAL A 431 0.72 -3.54 -4.45
CA VAL A 431 0.40 -3.23 -5.85
C VAL A 431 -0.84 -4.01 -6.26
N PHE A 432 -1.86 -3.30 -6.74
CA PHE A 432 -3.12 -3.87 -7.22
C PHE A 432 -3.36 -3.46 -8.68
N LEU A 433 -3.19 -4.41 -9.60
CA LEU A 433 -3.32 -4.19 -11.04
C LEU A 433 -4.51 -4.95 -11.59
N PHE A 434 -5.41 -4.26 -12.29
CA PHE A 434 -6.64 -4.85 -12.82
C PHE A 434 -6.74 -4.72 -14.34
N GLY A 435 -7.05 -5.81 -15.04
CA GLY A 435 -7.22 -5.80 -16.50
C GLY A 435 -5.98 -5.33 -17.25
N THR A 436 -4.79 -5.71 -16.77
CA THR A 436 -3.51 -5.14 -17.22
C THR A 436 -3.14 -5.57 -18.64
N PRO A 437 -2.98 -4.61 -19.59
CA PRO A 437 -2.64 -4.89 -20.97
C PRO A 437 -1.13 -5.07 -21.16
N THR A 438 -0.53 -6.00 -20.41
CA THR A 438 0.89 -6.35 -20.47
C THR A 438 1.06 -7.86 -20.68
N PRO A 439 2.17 -8.32 -21.29
CA PRO A 439 2.49 -9.74 -21.35
C PRO A 439 2.54 -10.39 -19.96
N ALA A 440 2.07 -11.64 -19.87
CA ALA A 440 2.21 -12.48 -18.68
C ALA A 440 3.63 -13.10 -18.54
N ASP A 441 4.67 -12.35 -18.92
CA ASP A 441 6.05 -12.82 -18.93
C ASP A 441 6.59 -13.04 -17.50
N MET A 442 6.89 -14.29 -17.16
CA MET A 442 7.32 -14.66 -15.80
C MET A 442 8.59 -13.93 -15.35
N SER A 443 9.56 -13.70 -16.25
CA SER A 443 10.79 -12.99 -15.89
C SER A 443 10.51 -11.56 -15.42
N THR A 444 9.67 -10.83 -16.16
CA THR A 444 9.34 -9.44 -15.84
C THR A 444 8.51 -9.35 -14.56
N TRP A 445 7.51 -10.23 -14.41
CA TRP A 445 6.69 -10.28 -13.21
C TRP A 445 7.49 -10.69 -11.96
N ALA A 446 8.48 -11.58 -12.09
CA ALA A 446 9.38 -11.93 -10.98
C ALA A 446 10.26 -10.73 -10.57
N SER A 447 10.78 -9.96 -11.52
CA SER A 447 11.51 -8.71 -11.23
C SER A 447 10.64 -7.68 -10.50
N VAL A 448 9.38 -7.53 -10.91
CA VAL A 448 8.41 -6.66 -10.22
C VAL A 448 8.07 -7.21 -8.84
N ARG A 449 7.89 -8.53 -8.70
CA ARG A 449 7.55 -9.16 -7.42
C ARG A 449 8.63 -8.93 -6.37
N ARG A 450 9.92 -9.03 -6.70
CA ARG A 450 11.04 -8.74 -5.78
C ARG A 450 10.97 -7.33 -5.19
N LEU A 451 10.43 -6.35 -5.93
CA LEU A 451 10.36 -4.95 -5.50
C LEU A 451 9.28 -4.71 -4.43
N VAL A 452 8.18 -5.45 -4.50
CA VAL A 452 6.98 -5.21 -3.68
C VAL A 452 7.13 -5.88 -2.32
N SER A 453 7.02 -5.12 -1.23
CA SER A 453 7.24 -5.63 0.13
C SER A 453 6.08 -6.50 0.63
N GLY A 454 4.85 -6.10 0.30
CA GLY A 454 3.60 -6.74 0.65
C GLY A 454 3.03 -7.49 -0.54
N ARG A 455 1.81 -7.17 -0.93
CA ARG A 455 1.00 -7.92 -1.90
C ARG A 455 1.19 -7.39 -3.32
N LEU A 456 1.35 -8.29 -4.27
CA LEU A 456 1.29 -7.99 -5.71
C LEU A 456 0.11 -8.74 -6.32
N VAL A 457 -0.97 -8.02 -6.58
CA VAL A 457 -2.24 -8.58 -7.06
C VAL A 457 -2.40 -8.32 -8.56
N ASN A 458 -2.63 -9.40 -9.30
CA ASN A 458 -3.13 -9.39 -10.68
C ASN A 458 -4.63 -9.74 -10.67
N GLY A 459 -5.47 -8.72 -10.83
CA GLY A 459 -6.89 -8.85 -11.08
C GLY A 459 -7.17 -9.05 -12.56
N TYR A 460 -7.75 -10.18 -12.93
CA TYR A 460 -7.99 -10.53 -14.34
C TYR A 460 -9.45 -10.91 -14.59
N SER A 461 -9.90 -10.75 -15.83
CA SER A 461 -11.20 -11.25 -16.29
C SER A 461 -11.03 -11.99 -17.60
N SER A 462 -11.32 -13.28 -17.60
CA SER A 462 -11.34 -14.10 -18.82
C SER A 462 -12.45 -13.69 -19.79
N ASN A 463 -13.43 -12.89 -19.32
CA ASN A 463 -14.53 -12.36 -20.12
C ASN A 463 -14.23 -10.97 -20.71
N ASP A 464 -13.04 -10.39 -20.49
CA ASP A 464 -12.66 -9.11 -21.10
C ASP A 464 -12.29 -9.27 -22.58
N TYR A 465 -13.33 -9.40 -23.41
CA TYR A 465 -13.19 -9.61 -24.85
C TYR A 465 -12.56 -8.41 -25.57
N ILE A 466 -12.71 -7.19 -25.06
CA ILE A 466 -12.11 -5.99 -25.66
C ILE A 466 -10.59 -6.07 -25.49
N LEU A 467 -10.13 -6.31 -24.26
CA LEU A 467 -8.71 -6.50 -24.01
C LEU A 467 -8.14 -7.67 -24.82
N ALA A 468 -8.90 -8.76 -24.95
CA ALA A 468 -8.51 -9.91 -25.76
C ALA A 468 -8.37 -9.57 -27.25
N VAL A 469 -9.15 -8.65 -27.80
CA VAL A 469 -9.00 -8.21 -29.20
C VAL A 469 -7.85 -7.22 -29.34
N LEU A 470 -7.80 -6.21 -28.47
CA LEU A 470 -6.79 -5.14 -28.54
C LEU A 470 -5.37 -5.69 -28.37
N SER A 471 -5.16 -6.58 -27.40
CA SER A 471 -3.84 -7.21 -27.20
C SER A 471 -3.34 -8.01 -28.40
N ARG A 472 -4.25 -8.70 -29.11
CA ARG A 472 -3.92 -9.49 -30.31
C ARG A 472 -3.66 -8.60 -31.52
N ALA A 473 -4.38 -7.49 -31.65
CA ALA A 473 -4.17 -6.50 -32.71
C ALA A 473 -2.85 -5.73 -32.52
N SER A 474 -2.51 -5.39 -31.27
CA SER A 474 -1.32 -4.58 -30.95
C SER A 474 0.00 -5.36 -30.99
N ASP A 475 0.08 -6.52 -30.33
CA ASP A 475 1.36 -7.18 -30.04
C ASP A 475 1.43 -8.62 -30.58
N ALA A 476 0.39 -9.10 -31.27
CA ALA A 476 0.21 -10.52 -31.64
C ALA A 476 0.40 -11.50 -30.47
N ASN A 477 0.25 -11.01 -29.23
CA ASN A 477 0.53 -11.75 -28.02
C ASN A 477 -0.75 -12.37 -27.48
N TRP A 478 -0.68 -13.66 -27.18
CA TRP A 478 -1.82 -14.43 -26.68
C TRP A 478 -1.86 -14.48 -25.15
N ASN A 479 -0.75 -14.12 -24.50
CA ASN A 479 -0.55 -14.25 -23.06
C ASN A 479 -0.57 -12.87 -22.39
N VAL A 480 -1.74 -12.42 -21.94
CA VAL A 480 -1.97 -11.06 -21.40
C VAL A 480 -2.40 -11.14 -19.95
N ALA A 481 -1.72 -10.42 -19.06
CA ALA A 481 -1.95 -10.49 -17.62
C ALA A 481 -3.41 -10.23 -17.20
N GLY A 482 -4.08 -9.25 -17.83
CA GLY A 482 -5.48 -8.95 -17.54
C GLY A 482 -6.51 -10.01 -17.94
N LEU A 483 -6.10 -11.08 -18.62
CA LEU A 483 -6.99 -12.15 -19.11
C LEU A 483 -6.75 -13.51 -18.47
N GLN A 484 -5.63 -13.67 -17.73
CA GLN A 484 -5.20 -14.97 -17.22
C GLN A 484 -4.33 -14.80 -15.96
N PRO A 485 -4.19 -15.86 -15.13
CA PRO A 485 -3.28 -15.83 -14.00
C PRO A 485 -1.80 -15.73 -14.42
N ILE A 486 -0.99 -15.15 -13.56
CA ILE A 486 0.48 -15.07 -13.65
C ILE A 486 1.09 -16.17 -12.78
N ASP A 487 1.90 -17.04 -13.38
CA ASP A 487 2.59 -18.14 -12.69
C ASP A 487 3.94 -17.70 -12.12
N VAL A 488 3.90 -16.82 -11.11
CA VAL A 488 5.08 -16.34 -10.39
C VAL A 488 4.81 -16.40 -8.89
N MET A 489 5.75 -16.98 -8.13
CA MET A 489 5.64 -17.10 -6.68
C MET A 489 5.38 -15.72 -6.04
N GLY A 490 4.38 -15.65 -5.17
CA GLY A 490 4.01 -14.43 -4.45
C GLY A 490 3.17 -13.44 -5.26
N VAL A 491 2.84 -13.72 -6.52
CA VAL A 491 1.82 -12.96 -7.27
C VAL A 491 0.45 -13.56 -6.95
N GLU A 492 -0.44 -12.73 -6.40
CA GLU A 492 -1.82 -13.11 -6.10
C GLU A 492 -2.69 -12.90 -7.33
N ASN A 493 -3.35 -13.96 -7.80
CA ASN A 493 -4.23 -13.88 -8.97
C ASN A 493 -5.69 -13.90 -8.54
N ILE A 494 -6.42 -12.82 -8.84
CA ILE A 494 -7.83 -12.65 -8.45
C ILE A 494 -8.69 -12.59 -9.71
N LEU A 495 -9.62 -13.53 -9.84
CA LEU A 495 -10.62 -13.49 -10.89
C LEU A 495 -11.69 -12.44 -10.54
N CYS A 496 -11.82 -11.41 -11.35
CA CYS A 496 -12.79 -10.34 -11.14
C CYS A 496 -14.16 -10.71 -11.74
N GLU A 497 -14.97 -11.44 -10.97
CA GLU A 497 -16.31 -11.85 -11.38
C GLU A 497 -17.23 -10.65 -11.65
N GLY A 498 -17.98 -10.74 -12.76
CA GLY A 498 -18.93 -9.71 -13.21
C GLY A 498 -18.32 -8.62 -14.09
N VAL A 499 -17.00 -8.67 -14.36
CA VAL A 499 -16.35 -7.76 -15.31
C VAL A 499 -16.44 -8.34 -16.73
N ASP A 500 -17.61 -8.14 -17.36
CA ASP A 500 -17.91 -8.61 -18.72
C ASP A 500 -17.54 -7.57 -19.79
N GLY A 501 -16.24 -7.25 -19.89
CA GLY A 501 -15.68 -6.33 -20.88
C GLY A 501 -14.89 -5.17 -20.26
N HIS A 502 -13.92 -4.64 -21.02
CA HIS A 502 -12.95 -3.65 -20.52
C HIS A 502 -13.54 -2.33 -20.00
N THR A 503 -14.72 -1.93 -20.47
CA THR A 503 -15.40 -0.71 -20.04
C THR A 503 -16.01 -0.83 -18.64
N MET A 504 -16.07 -2.04 -18.08
CA MET A 504 -16.62 -2.27 -16.74
C MET A 504 -15.61 -1.97 -15.63
N TRP A 505 -14.31 -1.92 -15.92
CA TRP A 505 -13.26 -1.76 -14.91
C TRP A 505 -13.45 -0.49 -14.06
N ARG A 506 -13.83 0.65 -14.67
CA ARG A 506 -14.04 1.91 -13.95
C ARG A 506 -15.08 1.79 -12.83
N GLY A 507 -16.24 1.19 -13.13
CA GLY A 507 -17.33 1.05 -12.15
C GLY A 507 -17.20 -0.16 -11.24
N MET A 508 -16.36 -1.14 -11.61
CA MET A 508 -16.17 -2.37 -10.83
C MET A 508 -14.93 -2.35 -9.93
N ILE A 509 -14.04 -1.35 -10.08
CA ILE A 509 -12.75 -1.33 -9.39
C ILE A 509 -12.89 -1.39 -7.86
N GLY A 510 -13.85 -0.68 -7.28
CA GLY A 510 -14.12 -0.71 -5.84
C GLY A 510 -14.56 -2.09 -5.36
N LYS A 511 -15.40 -2.79 -6.13
CA LYS A 511 -15.75 -4.19 -5.85
C LYS A 511 -14.53 -5.09 -5.95
N CYS A 512 -13.73 -4.95 -7.01
CA CYS A 512 -12.54 -5.78 -7.20
C CYS A 512 -11.53 -5.62 -6.06
N LEU A 513 -11.30 -4.37 -5.62
CA LEU A 513 -10.46 -4.05 -4.47
C LEU A 513 -11.00 -4.62 -3.15
N ARG A 514 -12.33 -4.55 -2.95
CA ARG A 514 -12.98 -5.15 -1.78
C ARG A 514 -12.87 -6.67 -1.78
N ASP A 515 -13.12 -7.30 -2.93
CA ASP A 515 -13.11 -8.76 -3.09
C ASP A 515 -11.70 -9.33 -2.88
N CYS A 516 -10.65 -8.59 -3.26
CA CYS A 516 -9.26 -8.95 -2.95
C CYS A 516 -8.80 -8.48 -1.56
N GLN A 517 -9.70 -7.97 -0.71
CA GLN A 517 -9.38 -7.46 0.64
C GLN A 517 -8.24 -6.45 0.63
N ALA A 518 -8.23 -5.52 -0.33
CA ALA A 518 -7.28 -4.42 -0.32
C ALA A 518 -7.50 -3.57 0.95
N PRO A 519 -6.43 -3.09 1.61
CA PRO A 519 -6.57 -2.29 2.81
C PRO A 519 -7.27 -0.95 2.51
N GLY A 520 -7.96 -0.38 3.49
CA GLY A 520 -8.51 0.97 3.40
C GLY A 520 -9.63 1.15 2.38
N ILE A 521 -10.42 0.11 2.07
CA ILE A 521 -11.58 0.23 1.17
C ILE A 521 -12.84 0.58 1.96
N ILE A 522 -13.54 1.62 1.52
CA ILE A 522 -14.75 2.15 2.16
C ILE A 522 -15.98 1.50 1.51
N SER A 523 -16.63 0.58 2.23
CA SER A 523 -17.74 -0.22 1.71
C SER A 523 -18.89 0.61 1.14
N ASP A 524 -19.28 1.70 1.82
CA ASP A 524 -20.39 2.56 1.39
C ASP A 524 -20.10 3.23 0.04
N GLU A 525 -18.86 3.69 -0.18
CA GLU A 525 -18.40 4.26 -1.45
C GLU A 525 -18.39 3.21 -2.56
N VAL A 526 -18.01 1.97 -2.24
CA VAL A 526 -18.09 0.86 -3.20
C VAL A 526 -19.54 0.59 -3.60
N GLU A 527 -20.47 0.62 -2.66
CA GLU A 527 -21.90 0.45 -2.97
C GLU A 527 -22.45 1.59 -3.83
N LEU A 528 -22.03 2.83 -3.58
CA LEU A 528 -22.37 3.98 -4.43
C LEU A 528 -21.82 3.81 -5.85
N GLN A 529 -20.55 3.41 -5.97
CA GLN A 529 -19.92 3.15 -7.28
C GLN A 529 -20.67 2.04 -8.04
N LEU A 530 -21.05 0.95 -7.36
CA LEU A 530 -21.79 -0.15 -7.97
C LEU A 530 -23.22 0.21 -8.39
N LYS A 531 -23.85 1.22 -7.79
CA LYS A 531 -25.18 1.71 -8.22
C LYS A 531 -25.14 2.45 -9.56
N ILE A 532 -23.98 3.04 -9.90
CA ILE A 532 -23.78 3.75 -11.18
C ILE A 532 -23.63 2.74 -12.33
N VAL A 533 -23.07 1.57 -12.07
CA VAL A 533 -22.81 0.53 -13.08
C VAL A 533 -24.08 0.07 -13.82
N PRO A 534 -25.20 -0.29 -13.16
CA PRO A 534 -26.46 -0.59 -13.85
C PRO A 534 -26.98 0.56 -14.71
N ALA A 535 -26.82 1.82 -14.28
CA ALA A 535 -27.26 2.97 -15.05
C ALA A 535 -26.41 3.16 -16.32
N GLU A 536 -25.10 2.95 -16.22
CA GLU A 536 -24.19 2.94 -17.38
C GLU A 536 -24.55 1.80 -18.35
N ILE A 537 -24.79 0.59 -17.84
CA ILE A 537 -25.23 -0.57 -18.65
C ILE A 537 -26.58 -0.28 -19.33
N LEU A 538 -27.57 0.21 -18.58
CA LEU A 538 -28.91 0.52 -19.11
C LEU A 538 -28.86 1.63 -20.17
N ALA A 539 -28.08 2.69 -19.96
CA ALA A 539 -27.87 3.74 -20.94
C ALA A 539 -27.22 3.21 -22.23
N MET A 540 -26.30 2.24 -22.10
CA MET A 540 -25.73 1.54 -23.25
C MET A 540 -26.82 0.74 -23.98
N GLU A 541 -27.63 -0.05 -23.27
CA GLU A 541 -28.73 -0.85 -23.85
C GLU A 541 -29.84 0.00 -24.50
N GLU A 542 -30.18 1.16 -23.94
CA GLU A 542 -31.16 2.08 -24.53
C GLU A 542 -30.63 2.73 -25.81
N SER A 543 -29.35 3.12 -25.82
CA SER A 543 -28.69 3.62 -27.04
C SER A 543 -28.62 2.55 -28.13
N GLU A 544 -28.51 1.27 -27.75
CA GLU A 544 -28.59 0.12 -28.67
C GLU A 544 -30.01 -0.09 -29.24
N LYS A 545 -31.07 0.14 -28.45
CA LYS A 545 -32.45 0.06 -28.94
C LYS A 545 -32.75 1.18 -29.95
N SER A 546 -32.33 2.41 -29.64
CA SER A 546 -32.53 3.55 -30.53
C SER A 546 -31.80 3.41 -31.88
N SER A 547 -30.57 2.86 -31.88
CA SER A 547 -29.81 2.61 -33.12
C SER A 547 -30.36 1.45 -33.96
N ARG A 548 -31.06 0.49 -33.36
CA ARG A 548 -31.84 -0.54 -34.08
C ARG A 548 -33.07 0.03 -34.77
N GLU A 549 -33.74 0.99 -34.15
CA GLU A 549 -34.92 1.65 -34.74
C GLU A 549 -34.55 2.60 -35.89
N GLN A 550 -33.31 3.11 -35.92
CA GLN A 550 -32.80 3.97 -36.98
C GLN A 550 -32.14 3.24 -38.17
N SER A 551 -32.11 1.90 -38.18
CA SER A 551 -31.62 1.10 -39.31
C SER A 551 -32.72 0.21 -39.90
N PRO A 552 -33.67 0.75 -40.71
CA PRO A 552 -34.66 -0.06 -41.39
C PRO A 552 -34.01 -0.80 -42.58
N GLY A 553 -33.91 -2.12 -42.44
CA GLY A 553 -33.81 -3.17 -43.46
C GLY A 553 -33.24 -2.84 -44.85
N GLU A 554 -32.01 -3.28 -45.11
CA GLU A 554 -31.63 -3.81 -46.43
C GLU A 554 -31.77 -5.34 -46.39
N THR A 555 -32.99 -5.84 -46.53
CA THR A 555 -33.22 -7.24 -46.93
C THR A 555 -34.42 -7.30 -47.87
N GLY A 556 -34.20 -7.84 -49.07
CA GLY A 556 -35.22 -8.51 -49.87
C GLY A 556 -35.94 -7.65 -50.92
N GLY A 557 -35.36 -7.57 -52.12
CA GLY A 557 -35.99 -6.99 -53.31
C GLY A 557 -35.56 -7.64 -54.61
N GLU A 558 -35.46 -8.99 -54.65
CA GLU A 558 -35.47 -9.73 -55.92
C GLU A 558 -36.92 -9.83 -56.43
N GLN A 559 -37.24 -9.08 -57.48
CA GLN A 559 -38.34 -9.39 -58.42
C GLN A 559 -37.97 -8.88 -59.82
N LYS A 560 -37.31 -9.72 -60.63
CA LYS A 560 -37.88 -10.43 -61.79
C LYS A 560 -36.78 -10.96 -62.71
#